data_AF-A0A0G1Q505-F1
#
_entry.id   AF-A0A0G1Q505-F1
#
_cell.length_a   1.000
_cell.length_b   1.000
_cell.length_c   1.000
_cell.angle_alpha   90.00
_cell.angle_beta   90.00
_cell.angle_gamma   90.00
#
_symmetry.space_group_name_H-M   'P 1'
#
loop_
_entity.id
_entity.type
_entity.pdbx_description
1 polymer ?
#
loop_
_entity_poly.entity_id
_entity_poly.type
_entity_poly.pdbx_seq_one_letter_code
_entity_poly.pdbx_strand_id
1 'polypeptide(L)'
;MKVPAVPLPRYTFVFNEYYCLPDKSLKKLERPGVDTGMGLERLAAAAQGMPTIFETDLFAPIMDALKVLSPGKDLDKRETRHARIIADHIKGAIFLISDGVVPSNVEAGYVLRRVLRKSIRYAKLLELPGDWFTVIFTEVAEIYGAAYPKLENYRSEILTAIKNEEEKFAKALEKGTKEFEKLAEKAKAAPRDPEHLEISGVDAFALFETYGFPLELTGEMAAEKGIAVDEESFRREFKKHQGHGKKIRRTRIVRGSRRAKGGDSGRIAESDAVAYRDPSFASGVEGNTRLSRQTNGFGYYAGTPAF
;
A
#
# COMPACT_ATOMS: atom_id res chain seq x y z
N MET A 1 -11.30 -21.08 -30.51
CA MET A 1 -11.24 -19.92 -29.60
C MET A 1 -10.65 -20.44 -28.28
N LYS A 2 -9.43 -20.03 -27.89
CA LYS A 2 -8.89 -20.43 -26.57
C LYS A 2 -9.69 -19.63 -25.53
N VAL A 3 -10.45 -20.32 -24.67
CA VAL A 3 -11.03 -19.69 -23.48
C VAL A 3 -9.85 -19.15 -22.67
N PRO A 4 -9.79 -17.84 -22.36
CA PRO A 4 -8.69 -17.31 -21.58
C PRO A 4 -8.68 -18.01 -20.21
N ALA A 5 -7.49 -18.37 -19.73
CA ALA A 5 -7.35 -19.07 -18.46
C ALA A 5 -7.85 -18.17 -17.32
N VAL A 6 -9.00 -18.49 -16.75
CA VAL A 6 -9.53 -17.82 -15.56
C VAL A 6 -8.55 -18.08 -14.40
N PRO A 7 -8.11 -17.05 -13.67
CA PRO A 7 -7.21 -17.22 -12.54
C PRO A 7 -7.90 -18.08 -11.48
N LEU A 8 -7.33 -19.25 -11.18
CA LEU A 8 -7.88 -20.13 -10.16
C LEU A 8 -7.84 -19.42 -8.80
N PRO A 9 -8.96 -19.40 -8.06
CA PRO A 9 -8.98 -18.86 -6.72
C PRO A 9 -8.03 -19.68 -5.85
N ARG A 10 -7.16 -18.99 -5.10
CA ARG A 10 -6.28 -19.64 -4.13
C ARG A 10 -6.88 -19.48 -2.76
N TYR A 11 -7.15 -20.60 -2.12
CA TYR A 11 -7.55 -20.69 -0.73
C TYR A 11 -6.36 -21.19 0.10
N THR A 12 -6.06 -20.49 1.18
CA THR A 12 -5.00 -20.88 2.12
C THR A 12 -5.64 -21.32 3.42
N PHE A 13 -5.26 -22.51 3.89
CA PHE A 13 -5.56 -23.01 5.24
C PHE A 13 -4.24 -23.12 6.00
N VAL A 14 -4.14 -22.41 7.12
CA VAL A 14 -2.98 -22.45 8.02
C VAL A 14 -3.44 -23.07 9.33
N PHE A 15 -2.81 -24.19 9.68
CA PHE A 15 -3.01 -24.86 10.96
C PHE A 15 -1.94 -24.33 11.94
N ASN A 16 -2.35 -23.41 12.80
CA ASN A 16 -1.47 -22.78 13.77
C ASN A 16 -1.22 -23.75 14.93
N GLU A 17 -0.13 -24.51 14.83
CA GLU A 17 0.25 -25.51 15.84
C GLU A 17 1.43 -25.08 16.71
N TYR A 18 2.27 -24.16 16.23
CA TYR A 18 3.52 -23.76 16.87
C TYR A 18 3.68 -22.25 16.92
N TYR A 19 4.31 -21.78 18.00
CA TYR A 19 4.84 -20.43 18.14
C TYR A 19 6.33 -20.43 17.83
N CYS A 20 6.76 -19.58 16.90
CA CYS A 20 8.18 -19.40 16.56
C CYS A 20 8.82 -18.39 17.52
N LEU A 21 9.78 -18.85 18.32
CA LEU A 21 10.53 -18.03 19.27
C LEU A 21 11.61 -17.18 18.56
N PRO A 22 12.17 -16.14 19.21
CA PRO A 22 13.20 -15.27 18.60
C PRO A 22 14.46 -16.02 18.13
N ASP A 23 14.78 -17.16 18.74
CA ASP A 23 15.88 -18.05 18.36
C ASP A 23 15.53 -19.01 17.22
N LYS A 24 14.33 -18.85 16.62
CA LYS A 24 13.72 -19.70 15.58
C LYS A 24 13.32 -21.10 16.04
N SER A 25 13.38 -21.39 17.34
CA SER A 25 12.84 -22.65 17.86
C SER A 25 11.30 -22.61 17.88
N LEU A 26 10.67 -23.79 17.76
CA LEU A 26 9.23 -23.93 17.68
C LEU A 26 8.66 -24.46 19.00
N LYS A 27 7.82 -23.68 19.66
CA LYS A 27 7.09 -24.10 20.86
C LYS A 27 5.66 -24.48 20.49
N LYS A 28 5.22 -25.69 20.84
CA LYS A 28 3.84 -26.12 20.58
C LYS A 28 2.85 -25.22 21.32
N LEU A 29 1.79 -24.79 20.62
CA LEU A 29 0.72 -23.98 21.20
C LEU A 29 -0.14 -24.84 22.14
N GLU A 30 -0.54 -24.26 23.27
CA GLU A 30 -1.48 -24.92 24.21
C GLU A 30 -2.86 -25.10 23.59
N ARG A 31 -3.26 -24.17 22.71
CA ARG A 31 -4.50 -24.21 21.95
C ARG A 31 -4.18 -23.97 20.48
N PRO A 32 -4.17 -25.02 19.63
CA PRO A 32 -3.99 -24.83 18.20
C PRO A 32 -5.18 -24.08 17.60
N GLY A 33 -4.94 -23.39 16.49
CA GLY A 33 -5.96 -22.62 15.78
C GLY A 33 -5.94 -22.89 14.29
N VAL A 34 -7.00 -22.46 13.60
CA VAL A 34 -7.07 -22.46 12.14
C VAL A 34 -7.18 -21.02 11.68
N ASP A 35 -6.32 -20.62 10.76
CA ASP A 35 -6.39 -19.36 10.04
C ASP A 35 -6.64 -19.66 8.55
N THR A 36 -7.59 -18.95 7.96
CA THR A 36 -7.98 -19.16 6.56
C THR A 36 -7.93 -17.85 5.81
N GLY A 37 -7.37 -17.87 4.60
CA GLY A 37 -7.29 -16.70 3.75
C GLY A 37 -7.77 -17.01 2.34
N MET A 38 -8.64 -16.15 1.81
CA MET A 38 -9.02 -16.14 0.40
C MET A 38 -9.01 -14.70 -0.11
N GLY A 39 -8.33 -14.45 -1.22
CA GLY A 39 -8.33 -13.13 -1.86
C GLY A 39 -9.66 -12.84 -2.54
N LEU A 40 -10.39 -11.84 -2.06
CA LEU A 40 -11.71 -11.45 -2.58
C LEU A 40 -11.67 -11.14 -4.07
N GLU A 41 -10.69 -10.37 -4.54
CA GLU A 41 -10.60 -9.98 -5.95
C GLU A 41 -10.33 -11.16 -6.88
N ARG A 42 -9.60 -12.17 -6.39
CA ARG A 42 -9.37 -13.41 -7.15
C ARG A 42 -10.61 -14.30 -7.15
N LEU A 43 -11.33 -14.36 -6.03
CA LEU A 43 -12.62 -15.04 -5.99
C LEU A 43 -13.61 -14.38 -6.97
N ALA A 44 -13.69 -13.05 -6.96
CA ALA A 44 -14.55 -12.29 -7.86
C ALA A 44 -14.21 -12.58 -9.32
N ALA A 45 -12.91 -12.58 -9.68
CA ALA A 45 -12.47 -12.93 -11.04
C ALA A 45 -12.89 -14.35 -11.43
N ALA A 46 -12.72 -15.32 -10.53
CA ALA A 46 -13.14 -16.69 -10.78
C ALA A 46 -14.66 -16.83 -10.91
N ALA A 47 -15.43 -16.19 -10.03
CA ALA A 47 -16.89 -16.26 -10.00
C ALA A 47 -17.53 -15.55 -11.20
N GLN A 48 -16.92 -14.47 -11.69
CA GLN A 48 -17.39 -13.68 -12.84
C GLN A 48 -16.82 -14.20 -14.17
N GLY A 49 -15.91 -15.19 -14.14
CA GLY A 49 -15.26 -15.71 -15.35
C GLY A 49 -14.28 -14.72 -16.00
N MET A 50 -13.73 -13.78 -15.24
CA MET A 50 -12.82 -12.75 -15.72
C MET A 50 -11.37 -13.25 -15.71
N PRO A 51 -10.59 -13.02 -16.78
CA PRO A 51 -9.21 -13.51 -16.88
C PRO A 51 -8.24 -12.77 -15.98
N THR A 52 -8.59 -11.57 -15.51
CA THR A 52 -7.78 -10.80 -14.58
C THR A 52 -8.65 -10.11 -13.52
N ILE A 53 -8.07 -9.81 -12.35
CA ILE A 53 -8.76 -9.05 -11.31
C ILE A 53 -9.14 -7.63 -11.75
N PHE A 54 -8.52 -7.11 -12.81
CA PHE A 54 -8.74 -5.75 -13.30
C PHE A 54 -9.99 -5.62 -14.19
N GLU A 55 -10.61 -6.76 -14.52
CA GLU A 55 -11.81 -6.85 -15.34
C GLU A 55 -13.05 -7.19 -14.50
N THR A 56 -12.89 -7.35 -13.18
CA THR A 56 -14.02 -7.59 -12.27
C THR A 56 -14.72 -6.28 -11.93
N ASP A 57 -15.95 -6.38 -11.44
CA ASP A 57 -16.70 -5.26 -10.84
C ASP A 57 -15.90 -4.42 -9.84
N LEU A 58 -14.97 -5.02 -9.09
CA LEU A 58 -14.09 -4.32 -8.14
C LEU A 58 -13.00 -3.41 -8.75
N PHE A 59 -12.68 -3.53 -10.04
CA PHE A 59 -11.62 -2.76 -10.69
C PHE A 59 -11.99 -2.20 -12.06
N ALA A 60 -12.93 -2.80 -12.77
CA ALA A 60 -13.34 -2.36 -14.10
C ALA A 60 -13.76 -0.87 -14.13
N PRO A 61 -14.56 -0.35 -13.16
CA PRO A 61 -14.90 1.08 -13.15
C PRO A 61 -13.67 1.99 -13.03
N ILE A 62 -12.70 1.61 -12.21
CA ILE A 62 -11.43 2.33 -12.04
C ILE A 62 -10.61 2.30 -13.34
N MET A 63 -10.56 1.16 -14.02
CA MET A 63 -9.84 1.00 -15.29
C MET A 63 -10.50 1.80 -16.41
N ASP A 64 -11.82 1.85 -16.45
CA ASP A 64 -12.58 2.63 -17.42
C ASP A 64 -12.43 4.14 -17.19
N ALA A 65 -12.44 4.59 -15.93
CA ALA A 65 -12.12 5.97 -15.58
C ALA A 65 -10.70 6.35 -16.06
N LEU A 66 -9.71 5.48 -15.88
CA LEU A 66 -8.35 5.70 -16.37
C LEU A 66 -8.28 5.80 -17.91
N LYS A 67 -9.07 5.01 -18.65
CA LYS A 67 -9.17 5.11 -20.11
C LYS A 67 -9.71 6.46 -20.56
N VAL A 68 -10.76 6.95 -19.89
CA VAL A 68 -11.34 8.27 -20.18
C VAL A 68 -10.33 9.39 -19.88
N LEU A 69 -9.59 9.27 -18.78
CA LEU A 69 -8.60 10.27 -18.35
C LEU A 69 -7.31 10.28 -19.18
N SER A 70 -7.05 9.28 -20.02
CA SER A 70 -5.84 9.16 -20.84
C SER A 70 -6.15 9.05 -22.34
N PRO A 71 -6.78 10.08 -22.95
CA PRO A 71 -7.13 10.04 -24.36
C PRO A 71 -5.89 9.84 -25.23
N GLY A 72 -5.91 8.80 -26.08
CA GLY A 72 -4.81 8.48 -27.00
C GLY A 72 -3.77 7.50 -26.47
N LYS A 73 -3.95 6.94 -25.27
CA LYS A 73 -3.15 5.80 -24.77
C LYS A 73 -3.91 4.48 -25.00
N ASP A 74 -3.20 3.40 -25.34
CA ASP A 74 -3.79 2.06 -25.52
C ASP A 74 -3.65 1.25 -24.23
N LEU A 75 -4.59 1.50 -23.31
CA LEU A 75 -4.66 0.82 -22.02
C LEU A 75 -5.06 -0.66 -22.12
N ASP A 76 -5.42 -1.15 -23.30
CA ASP A 76 -5.76 -2.56 -23.53
C ASP A 76 -4.57 -3.38 -24.05
N LYS A 77 -3.47 -2.72 -24.44
CA LYS A 77 -2.23 -3.40 -24.87
C LYS A 77 -0.97 -2.82 -24.27
N ARG A 78 -0.54 -1.66 -24.76
CA ARG A 78 0.81 -1.15 -24.52
C ARG A 78 0.92 -0.51 -23.14
N GLU A 79 -0.11 0.23 -22.74
CA GLU A 79 -0.13 0.98 -21.48
C GLU A 79 -0.90 0.26 -20.36
N THR A 80 -1.43 -0.94 -20.61
CA THR A 80 -2.21 -1.72 -19.64
C THR A 80 -1.51 -1.90 -18.31
N ARG A 81 -0.19 -2.17 -18.33
CA ARG A 81 0.61 -2.32 -17.11
C ARG A 81 0.60 -1.04 -16.26
N HIS A 82 0.68 0.13 -16.88
CA HIS A 82 0.71 1.40 -16.17
C HIS A 82 -0.64 1.67 -15.49
N ALA A 83 -1.75 1.49 -16.22
CA ALA A 83 -3.08 1.66 -15.68
C ALA A 83 -3.36 0.71 -14.51
N ARG A 84 -2.98 -0.56 -14.64
CA ARG A 84 -3.11 -1.56 -13.57
C ARG A 84 -2.32 -1.18 -12.31
N ILE A 85 -1.09 -0.66 -12.47
CA ILE A 85 -0.28 -0.18 -11.34
C ILE A 85 -0.98 1.00 -10.66
N ILE A 86 -1.46 1.98 -11.43
CA ILE A 86 -2.14 3.16 -10.88
C ILE A 86 -3.38 2.72 -10.09
N ALA A 87 -4.25 1.89 -10.69
CA ALA A 87 -5.49 1.43 -10.08
C ALA A 87 -5.25 0.71 -8.74
N ASP A 88 -4.31 -0.24 -8.70
CA ASP A 88 -3.97 -0.99 -7.49
C ASP A 88 -3.36 -0.08 -6.41
N HIS A 89 -2.36 0.71 -6.78
CA HIS A 89 -1.59 1.50 -5.82
C HIS A 89 -2.40 2.68 -5.27
N ILE A 90 -3.22 3.35 -6.09
CA ILE A 90 -4.07 4.44 -5.60
C ILE A 90 -5.19 3.90 -4.70
N LYS A 91 -5.79 2.75 -5.03
CA LYS A 91 -6.76 2.06 -4.15
C LYS A 91 -6.12 1.77 -2.79
N GLY A 92 -4.94 1.15 -2.78
CA GLY A 92 -4.20 0.87 -1.55
C GLY A 92 -3.85 2.13 -0.76
N ALA A 93 -3.43 3.20 -1.43
CA ALA A 93 -3.12 4.47 -0.79
C ALA A 93 -4.35 5.13 -0.14
N ILE A 94 -5.51 5.10 -0.81
CA ILE A 94 -6.78 5.61 -0.28
C ILE A 94 -7.13 4.90 1.03
N PHE A 95 -7.08 3.57 1.06
CA PHE A 95 -7.36 2.80 2.27
C PHE A 95 -6.36 3.10 3.40
N LEU A 96 -5.06 3.14 3.10
CA LEU A 96 -4.04 3.49 4.09
C LEU A 96 -4.27 4.87 4.71
N ILE A 97 -4.62 5.86 3.90
CA ILE A 97 -4.88 7.22 4.40
C ILE A 97 -6.18 7.25 5.20
N SER A 98 -7.21 6.50 4.79
CA SER A 98 -8.47 6.38 5.54
C SER A 98 -8.30 5.78 6.93
N ASP A 99 -7.26 4.95 7.13
CA ASP A 99 -6.85 4.41 8.44
C ASP A 99 -5.85 5.30 9.20
N GLY A 100 -5.58 6.50 8.69
CA GLY A 100 -4.77 7.52 9.38
C GLY A 100 -3.28 7.50 9.03
N VAL A 101 -2.85 6.72 8.03
CA VAL A 101 -1.45 6.74 7.58
C VAL A 101 -1.17 8.00 6.76
N VAL A 102 -0.13 8.74 7.13
CA VAL A 102 0.28 9.98 6.45
C VAL A 102 1.63 9.78 5.74
N PRO A 103 1.83 10.30 4.51
CA PRO A 103 3.10 10.16 3.78
C PRO A 103 4.30 10.68 4.58
N SER A 104 5.26 9.82 4.88
CA SER A 104 6.41 10.13 5.76
C SER A 104 7.72 9.49 5.25
N ASN A 105 8.83 9.72 5.96
CA ASN A 105 10.13 9.10 5.68
C ASN A 105 10.37 7.80 6.47
N VAL A 106 9.40 7.36 7.29
CA VAL A 106 9.56 6.22 8.21
C VAL A 106 8.33 5.32 8.21
N GLU A 107 8.54 4.03 8.49
CA GLU A 107 7.48 3.05 8.75
C GLU A 107 6.38 3.01 7.68
N ALA A 108 5.10 2.89 8.08
CA ALA A 108 3.96 2.83 7.18
C ALA A 108 3.85 4.08 6.29
N GLY A 109 4.20 5.26 6.81
CA GLY A 109 4.20 6.50 6.03
C GLY A 109 5.21 6.50 4.87
N TYR A 110 6.34 5.81 5.04
CA TYR A 110 7.31 5.61 3.95
C TYR A 110 6.77 4.67 2.88
N VAL A 111 6.08 3.59 3.27
CA VAL A 111 5.43 2.66 2.33
C VAL A 111 4.36 3.40 1.51
N LEU A 112 3.47 4.13 2.18
CA LEU A 112 2.44 4.96 1.53
C LEU A 112 3.06 5.94 0.53
N ARG A 113 4.13 6.65 0.94
CA ARG A 113 4.84 7.57 0.04
C ARG A 113 5.37 6.87 -1.21
N ARG A 114 5.97 5.68 -1.08
CA ARG A 114 6.49 4.94 -2.24
C ARG A 114 5.38 4.53 -3.20
N VAL A 115 4.27 4.02 -2.66
CA VAL A 115 3.10 3.59 -3.43
C VAL A 115 2.53 4.78 -4.22
N LEU A 116 2.33 5.92 -3.55
CA LEU A 116 1.86 7.16 -4.18
C LEU A 116 2.80 7.64 -5.29
N ARG A 117 4.10 7.75 -5.01
CA ARG A 117 5.08 8.23 -6.00
C ARG A 117 5.15 7.36 -7.24
N LYS A 118 5.00 6.05 -7.06
CA LYS A 118 4.92 5.10 -8.17
C LYS A 118 3.67 5.34 -9.02
N SER A 119 2.49 5.50 -8.40
CA SER A 119 1.27 5.89 -9.12
C SER A 119 1.43 7.21 -9.87
N ILE A 120 1.99 8.24 -9.22
CA ILE A 120 2.20 9.57 -9.82
C ILE A 120 3.12 9.51 -11.04
N ARG A 121 4.21 8.71 -11.00
CA ARG A 121 5.07 8.51 -12.18
C ARG A 121 4.27 7.93 -13.34
N TYR A 122 3.52 6.86 -13.10
CA TYR A 122 2.76 6.21 -14.17
C TYR A 122 1.60 7.09 -14.66
N ALA A 123 0.96 7.85 -13.77
CA ALA A 123 -0.02 8.87 -14.15
C ALA A 123 0.60 9.91 -15.11
N LYS A 124 1.84 10.34 -14.84
CA LYS A 124 2.57 11.25 -15.73
C LYS A 124 2.88 10.63 -17.10
N LEU A 125 3.24 9.34 -17.15
CA LEU A 125 3.48 8.61 -18.40
C LEU A 125 2.19 8.41 -19.22
N LEU A 126 1.04 8.29 -18.55
CA LEU A 126 -0.28 8.24 -19.18
C LEU A 126 -0.85 9.63 -19.47
N GLU A 127 -0.13 10.70 -19.13
CA GLU A 127 -0.56 12.09 -19.35
C GLU A 127 -1.90 12.42 -18.68
N LEU A 128 -2.15 11.83 -17.50
CA LEU A 128 -3.38 12.09 -16.75
C LEU A 128 -3.47 13.58 -16.30
N PRO A 129 -4.68 14.15 -16.24
CA PRO A 129 -4.91 15.52 -15.76
C PRO A 129 -4.62 15.64 -14.26
N GLY A 130 -4.36 16.85 -13.75
CA GLY A 130 -3.85 17.08 -12.39
C GLY A 130 -4.78 16.71 -11.22
N ASP A 131 -6.02 16.30 -11.47
CA ASP A 131 -7.01 15.88 -10.49
C ASP A 131 -7.49 14.43 -10.69
N TRP A 132 -6.76 13.64 -11.47
CA TRP A 132 -7.06 12.23 -11.82
C TRP A 132 -7.42 11.34 -10.62
N PHE A 133 -6.77 11.54 -9.48
CA PHE A 133 -6.99 10.76 -8.26
C PHE A 133 -8.35 11.01 -7.62
N THR A 134 -8.98 12.17 -7.89
CA THR A 134 -10.33 12.49 -7.37
C THR A 134 -11.41 11.65 -8.06
N VAL A 135 -11.25 11.44 -9.37
CA VAL A 135 -12.13 10.56 -10.15
C VAL A 135 -12.01 9.13 -9.64
N ILE A 136 -10.78 8.62 -9.49
CA ILE A 136 -10.57 7.26 -8.98
C ILE A 136 -11.06 7.09 -7.55
N PHE A 137 -10.89 8.09 -6.68
CA PHE A 137 -11.46 8.06 -5.33
C PHE A 137 -12.98 7.87 -5.39
N THR A 138 -13.66 8.53 -6.31
CA THR A 138 -15.13 8.44 -6.46
C THR A 138 -15.52 7.00 -6.80
N GLU A 139 -14.88 6.39 -7.79
CA GLU A 139 -15.10 4.97 -8.13
C GLU A 139 -14.84 4.03 -6.93
N VAL A 140 -13.75 4.25 -6.19
CA VAL A 140 -13.41 3.44 -5.01
C VAL A 140 -14.46 3.63 -3.90
N ALA A 141 -14.92 4.85 -3.66
CA ALA A 141 -15.95 5.14 -2.66
C ALA A 141 -17.32 4.54 -3.05
N GLU A 142 -17.66 4.50 -4.34
CA GLU A 142 -18.88 3.83 -4.81
C GLU A 142 -18.82 2.32 -4.61
N ILE A 143 -17.68 1.69 -4.95
CA ILE A 143 -17.50 0.23 -4.81
C ILE A 143 -17.47 -0.19 -3.34
N TYR A 144 -16.75 0.56 -2.49
CA TYR A 144 -16.41 0.12 -1.13
C TYR A 144 -17.09 0.91 0.00
N GLY A 145 -17.70 2.07 -0.28
CA GLY A 145 -18.16 3.01 0.75
C GLY A 145 -19.22 2.44 1.69
N ALA A 146 -20.06 1.52 1.21
CA ALA A 146 -21.06 0.85 2.05
C ALA A 146 -20.43 -0.03 3.14
N ALA A 147 -19.35 -0.74 2.83
CA ALA A 147 -18.61 -1.58 3.78
C ALA A 147 -17.55 -0.79 4.56
N TYR A 148 -17.06 0.32 4.00
CA TYR A 148 -16.01 1.15 4.57
C TYR A 148 -16.43 2.64 4.63
N PRO A 149 -17.34 3.02 5.56
CA PRO A 149 -17.83 4.40 5.67
C PRO A 149 -16.75 5.45 5.94
N LYS A 150 -15.60 5.02 6.48
CA LYS A 150 -14.42 5.87 6.69
C LYS A 150 -13.93 6.53 5.39
N LEU A 151 -14.12 5.90 4.23
CA LEU A 151 -13.71 6.48 2.95
C LEU A 151 -14.35 7.85 2.73
N GLU A 152 -15.66 7.96 2.94
CA GLU A 152 -16.38 9.23 2.77
C GLU A 152 -16.12 10.19 3.93
N ASN A 153 -16.05 9.68 5.16
CA ASN A 153 -15.78 10.50 6.35
C ASN A 153 -14.43 11.23 6.27
N TYR A 154 -13.43 10.63 5.63
CA TYR A 154 -12.08 11.19 5.48
C TYR A 154 -11.76 11.62 4.05
N ARG A 155 -12.78 11.82 3.20
CA ARG A 155 -12.61 12.18 1.78
C ARG A 155 -11.67 13.36 1.58
N SER A 156 -11.87 14.43 2.35
CA SER A 156 -11.08 15.66 2.24
C SER A 156 -9.61 15.42 2.58
N GLU A 157 -9.34 14.69 3.66
CA GLU A 157 -8.01 14.34 4.14
C GLU A 157 -7.28 13.44 3.14
N ILE A 158 -7.98 12.44 2.59
CA ILE A 158 -7.44 11.52 1.59
C ILE A 158 -7.01 12.28 0.34
N LEU A 159 -7.91 13.06 -0.25
CA LEU A 159 -7.63 13.82 -1.47
C LEU A 159 -6.53 14.86 -1.26
N THR A 160 -6.56 15.54 -0.12
CA THR A 160 -5.53 16.54 0.24
C THR A 160 -4.16 15.89 0.42
N ALA A 161 -4.07 14.74 1.09
CA ALA A 161 -2.82 14.03 1.28
C ALA A 161 -2.20 13.56 -0.05
N ILE A 162 -3.03 13.02 -0.95
CA ILE A 162 -2.59 12.59 -2.29
C ILE A 162 -2.09 13.80 -3.10
N LYS A 163 -2.90 14.88 -3.16
CA LYS A 163 -2.55 16.11 -3.87
C LYS A 163 -1.23 16.71 -3.38
N ASN A 164 -1.05 16.82 -2.06
CA ASN A 164 0.17 17.38 -1.47
C ASN A 164 1.41 16.55 -1.83
N GLU A 165 1.30 15.22 -1.85
CA GLU A 165 2.41 14.36 -2.25
C GLU A 165 2.69 14.46 -3.77
N GLU A 166 1.65 14.56 -4.60
CA GLU A 166 1.79 14.78 -6.05
C GLU A 166 2.51 16.08 -6.37
N GLU A 167 2.05 17.22 -5.83
CA GLU A 167 2.66 18.53 -6.07
C GLU A 167 4.13 18.55 -5.60
N LYS A 168 4.40 17.94 -4.44
CA LYS A 168 5.75 17.83 -3.89
C LYS A 168 6.64 16.96 -4.77
N PHE A 169 6.13 15.83 -5.26
CA PHE A 169 6.92 14.89 -6.05
C PHE A 169 7.07 15.32 -7.50
N ALA A 170 6.11 16.02 -8.12
CA ALA A 170 6.16 16.43 -9.53
C ALA A 170 7.45 17.19 -9.87
N LYS A 171 7.87 18.13 -9.01
CA LYS A 171 9.12 18.89 -9.18
C LYS A 171 10.36 18.01 -9.07
N ALA A 172 10.32 17.03 -8.17
CA ALA A 172 11.43 16.11 -7.95
C ALA A 172 11.51 15.05 -9.06
N LEU A 173 10.35 14.59 -9.57
CA LEU A 173 10.22 13.65 -10.66
C LEU A 173 10.88 14.19 -11.93
N GLU A 174 10.59 15.43 -12.34
CA GLU A 174 11.19 15.99 -13.55
C GLU A 174 12.73 16.04 -13.49
N LYS A 175 13.28 16.52 -12.37
CA LYS A 175 14.73 16.62 -12.16
C LYS A 175 15.37 15.24 -12.03
N GLY A 176 14.75 14.35 -11.25
CA GLY A 176 15.24 13.00 -11.03
C GLY A 176 15.19 12.14 -12.29
N THR A 177 14.19 12.32 -13.16
CA THR A 177 14.15 11.66 -14.46
C THR A 177 15.30 12.13 -15.35
N LYS A 178 15.56 13.44 -15.42
CA LYS A 178 16.71 13.97 -16.18
C LYS A 178 18.04 13.41 -15.67
N GLU A 179 18.21 13.29 -14.35
CA GLU A 179 19.43 12.74 -13.77
C GLU A 179 19.54 11.23 -14.01
N PHE A 180 18.44 10.49 -13.87
CA PHE A 180 18.38 9.07 -14.20
C PHE A 180 18.77 8.81 -15.66
N GLU A 181 18.29 9.62 -16.61
CA GLU A 181 18.65 9.49 -18.02
C GLU A 181 20.17 9.63 -18.23
N LYS A 182 20.82 10.58 -17.56
CA LYS A 182 22.30 10.71 -17.63
C LYS A 182 23.00 9.49 -17.06
N LEU A 183 22.53 8.96 -15.93
CA LEU A 183 23.09 7.76 -15.30
C LEU A 183 22.93 6.52 -16.19
N ALA A 184 21.77 6.38 -16.84
CA ALA A 184 21.50 5.30 -17.78
C ALA A 184 22.41 5.37 -19.02
N GLU A 185 22.60 6.56 -19.59
CA GLU A 185 23.51 6.74 -20.72
C GLU A 185 24.98 6.52 -20.32
N LYS A 186 25.37 6.95 -19.12
CA LYS A 186 26.70 6.64 -18.55
C LYS A 186 26.91 5.13 -18.38
N ALA A 187 25.90 4.41 -17.89
CA ALA A 187 25.97 2.96 -17.72
C ALA A 187 26.13 2.22 -19.05
N LYS A 188 25.51 2.71 -20.13
CA LYS A 188 25.67 2.18 -21.49
C LYS A 188 27.01 2.53 -22.14
N ALA A 189 27.50 3.75 -21.92
CA ALA A 189 28.71 4.25 -22.57
C ALA A 189 30.01 3.70 -21.95
N ALA A 190 30.01 3.44 -20.65
CA ALA A 190 31.15 2.90 -19.92
C ALA A 190 30.71 1.75 -18.98
N PRO A 191 30.23 0.63 -19.56
CA PRO A 191 29.75 -0.49 -18.76
C PRO A 191 30.91 -1.13 -18.00
N ARG A 192 30.66 -1.51 -16.73
CA ARG A 192 31.60 -2.33 -15.95
C ARG A 192 31.71 -3.73 -16.53
N ASP A 193 30.58 -4.25 -17.01
CA ASP A 193 30.45 -5.50 -17.74
C ASP A 193 29.62 -5.24 -18.99
N PRO A 194 30.19 -5.39 -20.21
CA PRO A 194 29.45 -5.22 -21.46
C PRO A 194 28.22 -6.13 -21.60
N GLU A 195 28.18 -7.27 -20.93
CA GLU A 195 27.03 -8.19 -20.94
C GLU A 195 25.97 -7.83 -19.89
N HIS A 196 26.34 -7.05 -18.86
CA HIS A 196 25.47 -6.67 -17.75
C HIS A 196 25.55 -5.17 -17.46
N LEU A 197 24.70 -4.40 -18.16
CA LEU A 197 24.55 -2.97 -17.90
C LEU A 197 23.94 -2.76 -16.51
N GLU A 198 24.56 -1.89 -15.71
CA GLU A 198 24.12 -1.67 -14.32
C GLU A 198 24.29 -0.21 -13.89
N ILE A 199 23.30 0.32 -13.18
CA ILE A 199 23.42 1.55 -12.39
C ILE A 199 23.93 1.18 -11.01
N SER A 200 25.03 1.83 -10.59
CA SER A 200 25.63 1.56 -9.29
C SER A 200 24.68 1.89 -8.14
N GLY A 201 24.77 1.16 -7.04
CA GLY A 201 23.92 1.41 -5.88
C GLY A 201 24.19 2.77 -5.22
N VAL A 202 25.38 3.35 -5.45
CA VAL A 202 25.71 4.72 -5.01
C VAL A 202 24.94 5.75 -5.84
N ASP A 203 24.89 5.57 -7.16
CA ASP A 203 24.13 6.46 -8.05
C ASP A 203 22.61 6.32 -7.81
N ALA A 204 22.13 5.09 -7.63
CA ALA A 204 20.74 4.83 -7.24
C ALA A 204 20.41 5.44 -5.85
N PHE A 205 21.36 5.42 -4.91
CA PHE A 205 21.21 6.07 -3.61
C PHE A 205 21.18 7.60 -3.74
N ALA A 206 21.99 8.19 -4.63
CA ALA A 206 21.92 9.62 -4.92
C ALA A 206 20.55 10.03 -5.49
N LEU A 207 19.95 9.20 -6.35
CA LEU A 207 18.58 9.40 -6.84
C LEU A 207 17.55 9.37 -5.71
N PHE A 208 17.72 8.44 -4.76
CA PHE A 208 16.88 8.33 -3.58
C PHE A 208 17.02 9.53 -2.64
N GLU A 209 18.23 9.93 -2.29
CA GLU A 209 18.50 10.99 -1.32
C GLU A 209 18.12 12.37 -1.88
N THR A 210 18.49 12.64 -3.13
CA THR A 210 18.39 13.99 -3.73
C THR A 210 17.01 14.23 -4.35
N TYR A 211 16.48 13.25 -5.07
CA TYR A 211 15.23 13.39 -5.83
C TYR A 211 14.09 12.58 -5.23
N GLY A 212 14.36 11.79 -4.18
CA GLY A 212 13.34 11.03 -3.50
C GLY A 212 12.81 9.84 -4.32
N PHE A 213 13.62 9.30 -5.24
CA PHE A 213 13.24 8.14 -6.05
C PHE A 213 13.40 6.88 -5.22
N PRO A 214 12.31 6.15 -4.90
CA PRO A 214 12.43 4.84 -4.27
C PRO A 214 13.29 3.91 -5.14
N LEU A 215 14.02 2.98 -4.51
CA LEU A 215 14.83 1.99 -5.23
C LEU A 215 14.00 1.25 -6.29
N GLU A 216 12.75 0.92 -5.96
CA GLU A 216 11.85 0.23 -6.88
C GLU A 216 11.52 1.07 -8.12
N LEU A 217 11.39 2.39 -7.95
CA LEU A 217 11.14 3.30 -9.06
C LEU A 217 12.34 3.35 -10.00
N THR A 218 13.54 3.49 -9.44
CA THR A 218 14.80 3.47 -10.19
C THR A 218 14.99 2.13 -10.89
N GLY A 219 14.71 1.01 -10.22
CA GLY A 219 14.79 -0.33 -10.78
C GLY A 219 13.84 -0.53 -11.97
N GLU A 220 12.60 -0.05 -11.88
CA GLU A 220 11.65 -0.13 -13.00
C GLU A 220 12.09 0.73 -14.19
N MET A 221 12.56 1.96 -13.93
CA MET A 221 13.10 2.84 -14.98
C MET A 221 14.33 2.22 -15.66
N ALA A 222 15.20 1.55 -14.89
CA ALA A 222 16.38 0.87 -15.41
C ALA A 222 15.98 -0.35 -16.27
N ALA A 223 15.04 -1.16 -15.78
CA ALA A 223 14.55 -2.33 -16.50
C ALA A 223 13.91 -1.98 -17.85
N GLU A 224 13.19 -0.86 -17.95
CA GLU A 224 12.65 -0.34 -19.22
C GLU A 224 13.74 -0.03 -20.26
N LYS A 225 14.98 0.20 -19.83
CA LYS A 225 16.15 0.44 -20.68
C LYS A 225 17.08 -0.77 -20.79
N GLY A 226 16.71 -1.92 -20.24
CA GLY A 226 17.57 -3.11 -20.21
C GLY A 226 18.78 -2.98 -19.28
N ILE A 227 18.66 -2.18 -18.22
CA ILE A 227 19.74 -1.91 -17.25
C ILE A 227 19.33 -2.46 -15.88
N ALA A 228 20.25 -3.08 -15.16
CA ALA A 228 20.06 -3.52 -13.78
C ALA A 228 20.41 -2.41 -12.77
N VAL A 229 20.05 -2.59 -11.50
CA VAL A 229 20.47 -1.72 -10.41
C VAL A 229 21.14 -2.57 -9.35
N ASP A 230 22.32 -2.15 -8.88
CA ASP A 230 23.04 -2.80 -7.78
C ASP A 230 22.30 -2.55 -6.45
N GLU A 231 21.30 -3.38 -6.17
CA GLU A 231 20.49 -3.29 -4.96
C GLU A 231 21.31 -3.53 -3.69
N GLU A 232 22.32 -4.40 -3.74
CA GLU A 232 23.14 -4.69 -2.56
C GLU A 232 23.94 -3.47 -2.15
N SER A 233 24.58 -2.80 -3.11
CA SER A 233 25.29 -1.56 -2.86
C SER A 233 24.35 -0.44 -2.42
N PHE A 234 23.16 -0.34 -3.00
CA PHE A 234 22.16 0.61 -2.52
C PHE A 234 21.81 0.36 -1.05
N ARG A 235 21.56 -0.89 -0.66
CA ARG A 235 21.23 -1.26 0.73
C ARG A 235 22.38 -0.95 1.68
N ARG A 236 23.64 -1.09 1.25
CA ARG A 236 24.82 -0.68 2.03
C ARG A 236 24.82 0.82 2.28
N GLU A 237 24.63 1.64 1.24
CA GLU A 237 24.57 3.10 1.38
C GLU A 237 23.37 3.56 2.22
N PHE A 238 22.21 2.96 1.99
CA PHE A 238 21.00 3.23 2.78
C PHE A 238 21.20 2.93 4.27
N LYS A 239 21.85 1.81 4.61
CA LYS A 239 22.21 1.48 6.01
C LYS A 239 23.17 2.51 6.61
N LYS A 240 24.18 2.97 5.87
CA LYS A 240 25.08 4.05 6.33
C LYS A 240 24.28 5.31 6.62
N HIS A 241 23.40 5.73 5.73
CA HIS A 241 22.56 6.92 5.92
C HIS A 241 21.64 6.80 7.15
N GLN A 242 21.00 5.64 7.38
CA GLN A 242 20.20 5.42 8.59
C GLN A 242 21.03 5.50 9.89
N GLY A 243 22.29 5.04 9.86
CA GLY A 243 23.22 5.15 10.99
C GLY A 243 23.56 6.59 11.37
N HIS A 244 23.57 7.51 10.40
CA HIS A 244 23.82 8.93 10.63
C HIS A 244 22.57 9.66 11.17
N GLY A 245 21.36 9.30 10.72
CA GLY A 245 20.10 9.87 11.22
C GLY A 245 19.85 9.62 12.72
N LYS A 246 20.36 8.53 13.28
CA LYS A 246 20.32 8.26 14.74
C LYS A 246 21.24 9.18 15.54
N LYS A 247 22.33 9.71 14.97
CA LYS A 247 23.23 10.66 15.66
C LYS A 247 22.69 12.09 15.70
N ILE A 248 21.88 12.50 14.73
CA ILE A 248 21.38 13.88 14.58
C ILE A 248 20.13 14.16 15.46
N ARG A 249 19.44 13.12 15.95
CA ARG A 249 18.22 13.26 16.79
C ARG A 249 18.45 13.43 18.30
N ARG A 250 19.58 14.03 18.72
CA ARG A 250 19.81 14.44 20.13
C ARG A 250 19.62 15.94 20.39
N THR A 251 19.03 16.68 19.46
CA THR A 251 18.77 18.11 19.64
C THR A 251 17.44 18.34 20.37
N ARG A 252 17.57 18.48 21.68
CA ARG A 252 16.66 19.06 22.69
C ARG A 252 15.50 19.87 22.09
N ILE A 253 14.28 19.30 22.11
CA ILE A 253 13.05 20.08 21.99
C ILE A 253 12.91 20.91 23.27
N VAL A 254 13.31 22.18 23.22
CA VAL A 254 12.90 23.17 24.22
C VAL A 254 11.49 23.61 23.83
N ARG A 255 10.46 22.98 24.41
CA ARG A 255 9.11 23.55 24.40
C ARG A 255 9.08 24.66 25.45
N GLY A 256 8.84 25.89 25.00
CA GLY A 256 8.59 27.03 25.87
C GLY A 256 7.35 26.77 26.73
N SER A 257 7.52 26.74 28.05
CA SER A 257 6.42 26.76 29.01
C SER A 257 6.40 28.10 29.74
N ARG A 258 5.24 28.74 29.72
CA ARG A 258 4.91 29.87 30.60
C ARG A 258 5.08 29.45 32.08
N ARG A 259 5.47 30.43 32.90
CA ARG A 259 5.59 30.39 34.36
C ARG A 259 4.50 29.56 35.06
N ALA A 260 4.91 28.66 35.95
CA ALA A 260 4.27 28.42 37.24
C ALA A 260 5.33 27.93 38.25
N LYS A 261 5.25 28.43 39.48
CA LYS A 261 6.18 28.22 40.59
C LYS A 261 5.97 26.84 41.25
N GLY A 262 7.07 26.24 41.73
CA GLY A 262 7.09 25.50 43.00
C GLY A 262 7.27 23.98 42.92
N GLY A 263 8.37 23.49 43.50
CA GLY A 263 8.29 22.37 44.45
C GLY A 263 8.51 20.94 43.94
N ASP A 264 9.78 20.54 43.99
CA ASP A 264 10.27 19.22 44.43
C ASP A 264 10.19 17.98 43.52
N SER A 265 11.10 17.09 43.83
CA SER A 265 11.84 16.16 43.00
C SER A 265 11.29 14.73 43.09
N GLY A 266 11.13 14.07 41.94
CA GLY A 266 10.69 12.68 41.88
C GLY A 266 10.95 12.06 40.50
N ARG A 267 11.58 10.88 40.48
CA ARG A 267 12.13 10.15 39.33
C ARG A 267 11.10 9.92 38.22
N ILE A 268 11.49 10.15 36.96
CA ILE A 268 10.70 9.79 35.77
C ILE A 268 11.22 8.45 35.27
N ALA A 269 10.39 7.42 35.35
CA ALA A 269 10.60 6.13 34.68
C ALA A 269 10.26 6.28 33.19
N GLU A 270 11.10 5.69 32.32
CA GLU A 270 10.81 5.48 30.90
C GLU A 270 9.55 4.63 30.76
N SER A 271 8.63 5.04 29.88
CA SER A 271 7.53 4.19 29.42
C SER A 271 7.53 4.15 27.90
N ASP A 272 7.67 2.93 27.40
CA ASP A 272 7.63 2.52 26.00
C ASP A 272 6.21 2.59 25.42
N ALA A 273 6.18 2.73 24.09
CA ALA A 273 5.11 2.29 23.18
C ALA A 273 3.69 2.83 23.44
N VAL A 274 3.30 3.85 22.67
CA VAL A 274 1.88 4.14 22.43
C VAL A 274 1.31 3.07 21.50
N ALA A 275 0.75 2.02 22.10
CA ALA A 275 -0.23 1.17 21.46
C ALA A 275 -1.53 1.94 21.30
N TYR A 276 -1.95 2.22 20.07
CA TYR A 276 -3.32 2.66 19.81
C TYR A 276 -4.24 1.44 19.92
N ARG A 277 -4.95 1.33 21.05
CA ARG A 277 -6.14 0.49 21.19
C ARG A 277 -7.35 1.34 20.85
N ASP A 278 -8.10 0.94 19.82
CA ASP A 278 -9.47 1.39 19.64
C ASP A 278 -10.37 0.63 20.64
N PRO A 279 -11.06 1.30 21.59
CA PRO A 279 -11.98 0.66 22.51
C PRO A 279 -13.41 0.86 21.99
N SER A 280 -13.76 0.23 20.88
CA SER A 280 -15.16 0.12 20.48
C SER A 280 -15.37 -1.12 19.62
N PHE A 281 -15.38 -2.30 20.25
CA PHE A 281 -16.19 -3.49 19.93
C PHE A 281 -15.65 -4.69 20.72
N ALA A 282 -16.14 -4.87 21.95
CA ALA A 282 -16.10 -6.16 22.64
C ALA A 282 -17.22 -6.23 23.69
N SER A 283 -18.29 -6.94 23.32
CA SER A 283 -19.15 -7.78 24.15
C SER A 283 -19.57 -7.29 25.55
N GLY A 284 -20.86 -6.97 25.67
CA GLY A 284 -21.58 -6.89 26.94
C GLY A 284 -23.07 -7.20 26.75
N VAL A 285 -23.41 -8.48 26.54
CA VAL A 285 -24.76 -8.99 26.80
C VAL A 285 -24.60 -10.22 27.68
N GLU A 286 -24.51 -9.99 28.99
CA GLU A 286 -24.80 -11.01 29.99
C GLU A 286 -26.32 -11.16 30.14
N GLY A 287 -26.76 -12.42 30.19
CA GLY A 287 -28.15 -12.80 30.16
C GLY A 287 -28.93 -12.44 31.43
N ASN A 288 -30.24 -12.33 31.24
CA ASN A 288 -31.20 -12.54 32.31
C ASN A 288 -32.26 -13.54 31.83
N THR A 289 -32.15 -14.77 32.34
CA THR A 289 -33.21 -15.79 32.28
C THR A 289 -34.44 -15.33 33.06
N ARG A 290 -35.60 -15.22 32.38
CA ARG A 290 -36.88 -15.58 32.99
C ARG A 290 -37.88 -16.06 31.95
N LEU A 291 -38.39 -17.26 32.21
CA LEU A 291 -39.45 -17.97 31.50
C LEU A 291 -40.69 -17.11 31.27
N SER A 292 -41.26 -17.18 30.06
CA SER A 292 -42.69 -17.48 29.94
C SER A 292 -42.96 -18.18 28.60
N ARG A 293 -43.70 -19.30 28.72
CA ARG A 293 -44.26 -20.06 27.61
C ARG A 293 -45.37 -19.21 26.97
N GLN A 294 -45.43 -19.17 25.64
CA GLN A 294 -46.69 -19.42 24.95
C GLN A 294 -46.44 -19.77 23.47
N THR A 295 -47.20 -20.77 23.05
CA THR A 295 -47.19 -21.49 21.79
C THR A 295 -47.89 -20.71 20.68
N ASN A 296 -47.50 -21.03 19.44
CA ASN A 296 -48.27 -21.10 18.18
C ASN A 296 -47.31 -20.61 17.08
N GLY A 297 -46.73 -21.44 16.22
CA GLY A 297 -47.30 -22.59 15.53
C GLY A 297 -47.65 -22.14 14.12
N PHE A 298 -46.75 -22.33 13.16
CA PHE A 298 -47.04 -22.53 11.73
C PHE A 298 -45.74 -23.03 11.07
N GLY A 299 -45.70 -24.34 10.79
CA GLY A 299 -44.72 -24.91 9.88
C GLY A 299 -45.16 -24.69 8.43
N TYR A 300 -44.23 -24.90 7.48
CA TYR A 300 -44.34 -26.01 6.53
C TYR A 300 -43.15 -26.06 5.55
N TYR A 301 -42.74 -27.32 5.32
CA TYR A 301 -42.07 -27.94 4.18
C TYR A 301 -40.65 -27.55 3.75
N ALA A 302 -39.74 -28.45 4.13
CA ALA A 302 -38.58 -28.88 3.35
C ALA A 302 -39.01 -29.49 2.00
N GLY A 303 -38.17 -29.29 0.98
CA GLY A 303 -38.30 -29.93 -0.33
C GLY A 303 -37.09 -29.67 -1.23
N THR A 304 -36.03 -30.45 -1.05
CA THR A 304 -35.16 -30.92 -2.15
C THR A 304 -35.55 -32.39 -2.41
N PRO A 305 -35.46 -32.94 -3.65
CA PRO A 305 -34.21 -32.94 -4.44
C PRO A 305 -34.33 -32.95 -5.99
N ALA A 306 -33.15 -32.93 -6.63
CA ALA A 306 -32.78 -33.34 -8.00
C ALA A 306 -33.13 -32.38 -9.16
N PHE A 307 -32.13 -31.79 -9.81
CA PHE A 307 -31.27 -32.34 -10.89
C PHE A 307 -30.00 -31.50 -11.02
#